data_AF-A0AAJ6B3W8-F1
#
_entry.id   AF-A0AAJ6B3W8-F1
#
_cell.length_a   1.000
_cell.length_b   1.000
_cell.length_c   1.000
_cell.angle_alpha   90.00
_cell.angle_beta   90.00
_cell.angle_gamma   90.00
#
_symmetry.space_group_name_H-M   'P 1'
#
loop_
_entity.id
_entity.type
_entity.pdbx_description
1 polymer ?
#
loop_
_entity_poly.entity_id
_entity_poly.type
_entity_poly.pdbx_seq_one_letter_code
_entity_poly.pdbx_strand_id
1 'polypeptide(L)'
;MKTSRILTIGTASALLLVAAPAAAMAADVVRSGDYTVAAGTIIRGDLVVTGGTVTIHGHVTGNVRQSGSGGVVVGTRGEVDGSVVESGSGGVRVIGEVDGHVSEHDSGGVYIERSGEVDGNVTERDGNSLHIHGSVDGTARESGTGNLAVFRTGEVDRDVIERDGGSLILYRGAEIEGAVSEGGSGSIVRR
;
A
#
# COMPACT_ATOMS: atom_id res chain seq x y z
N MET A 1 -39.03 -69.26 -41.00
CA MET A 1 -39.48 -67.85 -41.20
C MET A 1 -39.27 -67.09 -39.90
N LYS A 2 -38.65 -65.90 -40.00
CA LYS A 2 -38.58 -64.77 -39.02
C LYS A 2 -37.69 -65.00 -37.77
N THR A 3 -36.41 -64.56 -37.75
CA THR A 3 -35.82 -63.21 -37.53
C THR A 3 -35.72 -62.75 -36.07
N SER A 4 -34.48 -62.54 -35.59
CA SER A 4 -33.95 -61.37 -34.83
C SER A 4 -32.78 -61.81 -33.92
N ARG A 5 -31.50 -61.48 -34.20
CA ARG A 5 -30.74 -60.21 -34.07
C ARG A 5 -30.35 -59.79 -32.63
N ILE A 6 -29.02 -59.90 -32.37
CA ILE A 6 -28.08 -58.90 -31.80
C ILE A 6 -28.26 -58.42 -30.34
N LEU A 7 -27.20 -58.55 -29.52
CA LEU A 7 -26.58 -57.46 -28.71
C LEU A 7 -25.28 -58.01 -28.05
N THR A 8 -24.08 -57.71 -28.54
CA THR A 8 -23.24 -56.49 -28.38
C THR A 8 -22.68 -56.28 -26.96
N ILE A 9 -21.35 -56.42 -26.88
CA ILE A 9 -20.43 -56.08 -25.77
C ILE A 9 -20.43 -54.57 -25.55
N GLY A 10 -20.34 -54.10 -24.30
CA GLY A 10 -20.08 -52.69 -24.02
C GLY A 10 -20.02 -52.34 -22.54
N THR A 11 -18.87 -52.55 -21.92
CA THR A 11 -18.49 -51.95 -20.63
C THR A 11 -18.39 -50.43 -20.75
N ALA A 12 -19.01 -49.69 -19.84
CA ALA A 12 -18.66 -48.30 -19.55
C ALA A 12 -18.93 -48.01 -18.06
N SER A 13 -17.96 -48.34 -17.21
CA SER A 13 -17.90 -47.79 -15.85
C SER A 13 -17.51 -46.32 -15.98
N ALA A 14 -18.48 -45.43 -15.79
CA ALA A 14 -18.24 -44.00 -15.71
C ALA A 14 -17.52 -43.67 -14.40
N LEU A 15 -16.23 -43.35 -14.48
CA LEU A 15 -15.46 -42.78 -13.38
C LEU A 15 -15.90 -41.32 -13.22
N LEU A 16 -16.73 -41.02 -12.22
CA LEU A 16 -17.03 -39.64 -11.83
C LEU A 16 -15.76 -39.01 -11.25
N LEU A 17 -15.14 -38.12 -12.01
CA LEU A 17 -14.07 -37.26 -11.54
C LEU A 17 -14.71 -36.13 -10.71
N VAL A 18 -14.72 -36.27 -9.39
CA VAL A 18 -15.10 -35.19 -8.47
C VAL A 18 -13.99 -34.15 -8.54
N ALA A 19 -14.24 -33.03 -9.21
CA ALA A 19 -13.37 -31.86 -9.15
C ALA A 19 -13.45 -31.30 -7.72
N ALA A 20 -12.45 -31.63 -6.89
CA ALA A 20 -12.26 -30.92 -5.64
C ALA A 20 -11.97 -29.44 -5.96
N PRO A 21 -12.60 -28.47 -5.28
CA PRO A 21 -12.21 -27.08 -5.44
C PRO A 21 -10.75 -26.95 -4.98
N ALA A 22 -9.88 -26.53 -5.88
CA ALA A 22 -8.53 -26.13 -5.52
C ALA A 22 -8.66 -24.96 -4.55
N ALA A 23 -8.37 -25.18 -3.28
CA ALA A 23 -8.19 -24.10 -2.32
C ALA A 23 -7.11 -23.18 -2.88
N ALA A 24 -7.50 -21.99 -3.34
CA ALA A 24 -6.57 -20.96 -3.75
C ALA A 24 -5.80 -20.53 -2.50
N MET A 25 -4.63 -21.11 -2.29
CA MET A 25 -3.73 -20.70 -1.22
C MET A 25 -3.22 -19.30 -1.59
N ALA A 26 -3.60 -18.28 -0.82
CA ALA A 26 -2.86 -17.03 -0.79
C ALA A 26 -1.42 -17.37 -0.39
N ALA A 27 -0.47 -17.04 -1.23
CA ALA A 27 0.94 -17.34 -1.02
C ALA A 27 1.69 -16.02 -0.88
N ASP A 28 2.23 -15.79 0.30
CA ASP A 28 3.10 -14.66 0.56
C ASP A 28 4.30 -14.71 -0.39
N VAL A 29 4.70 -13.54 -0.88
CA VAL A 29 5.83 -13.36 -1.79
C VAL A 29 6.97 -12.74 -1.03
N VAL A 30 8.08 -13.47 -0.89
CA VAL A 30 9.31 -12.98 -0.27
C VAL A 30 10.40 -12.83 -1.33
N ARG A 31 10.99 -11.63 -1.44
CA ARG A 31 12.02 -11.28 -2.44
C ARG A 31 13.19 -10.54 -1.81
N SER A 32 14.31 -10.57 -2.52
CA SER A 32 15.48 -9.74 -2.24
C SER A 32 15.86 -8.96 -3.48
N GLY A 33 16.37 -7.73 -3.30
CA GLY A 33 16.65 -6.81 -4.39
C GLY A 33 15.38 -6.14 -4.93
N ASP A 34 15.53 -5.41 -6.04
CA ASP A 34 14.42 -4.69 -6.65
C ASP A 34 13.33 -5.66 -7.12
N TYR A 35 12.08 -5.30 -6.89
CA TYR A 35 10.94 -6.10 -7.29
C TYR A 35 9.80 -5.24 -7.82
N THR A 36 9.26 -5.64 -8.97
CA THR A 36 8.14 -4.95 -9.60
C THR A 36 6.93 -5.89 -9.68
N VAL A 37 5.82 -5.47 -9.07
CA VAL A 37 4.51 -6.06 -9.33
C VAL A 37 3.97 -5.40 -10.59
N ALA A 38 4.15 -6.07 -11.73
CA ALA A 38 3.73 -5.53 -13.02
C ALA A 38 2.22 -5.36 -13.10
N ALA A 39 1.76 -4.42 -13.94
CA ALA A 39 0.34 -4.23 -14.20
C ALA A 39 -0.35 -5.54 -14.65
N GLY A 40 -1.55 -5.79 -14.13
CA GLY A 40 -2.30 -7.04 -14.35
C GLY A 40 -1.80 -8.24 -13.53
N THR A 41 -0.76 -8.08 -12.72
CA THR A 41 -0.33 -9.10 -11.75
C THR A 41 -1.06 -8.90 -10.44
N ILE A 42 -1.54 -10.00 -9.85
CA ILE A 42 -2.15 -10.01 -8.52
C ILE A 42 -1.31 -10.90 -7.60
N ILE A 43 -0.81 -10.32 -6.52
CA ILE A 43 -0.23 -11.05 -5.39
C ILE A 43 -1.33 -11.33 -4.39
N ARG A 44 -1.60 -12.61 -4.18
CA ARG A 44 -2.57 -13.09 -3.19
C ARG A 44 -1.85 -13.35 -1.87
N GLY A 45 -1.91 -12.42 -0.92
CA GLY A 45 -1.15 -12.46 0.34
C GLY A 45 -0.16 -11.29 0.49
N ASP A 46 0.75 -11.41 1.44
CA ASP A 46 1.71 -10.37 1.77
C ASP A 46 2.89 -10.34 0.77
N LEU A 47 3.42 -9.15 0.50
CA LEU A 47 4.65 -8.92 -0.24
C LEU A 47 5.75 -8.43 0.71
N VAL A 48 6.83 -9.19 0.85
CA VAL A 48 7.99 -8.84 1.66
C VAL A 48 9.23 -8.73 0.76
N VAL A 49 9.89 -7.59 0.78
CA VAL A 49 11.10 -7.34 -0.04
C VAL A 49 12.23 -6.79 0.83
N THR A 50 13.44 -7.32 0.65
CA THR A 50 14.62 -6.85 1.39
C THR A 50 15.73 -6.38 0.46
N GLY A 51 16.34 -5.23 0.76
CA GLY A 51 17.53 -4.74 0.06
C GLY A 51 17.29 -4.36 -1.40
N GLY A 52 16.10 -3.85 -1.72
CA GLY A 52 15.82 -3.19 -2.99
C GLY A 52 14.49 -2.44 -2.95
N THR A 53 14.15 -1.82 -4.08
CA THR A 53 12.95 -1.01 -4.25
C THR A 53 11.76 -1.87 -4.68
N VAL A 54 10.62 -1.70 -4.03
CA VAL A 54 9.34 -2.28 -4.44
C VAL A 54 8.60 -1.29 -5.31
N THR A 55 8.26 -1.68 -6.54
CA THR A 55 7.39 -0.89 -7.42
C THR A 55 6.11 -1.66 -7.72
N ILE A 56 4.96 -1.07 -7.41
CA ILE A 56 3.65 -1.72 -7.54
C ILE A 56 2.87 -1.01 -8.65
N HIS A 57 2.61 -1.73 -9.73
CA HIS A 57 1.74 -1.32 -10.82
C HIS A 57 0.54 -2.27 -11.01
N GLY A 58 0.52 -3.38 -10.27
CA GLY A 58 -0.58 -4.33 -10.17
C GLY A 58 -1.18 -4.30 -8.77
N HIS A 59 -1.66 -5.44 -8.29
CA HIS A 59 -2.44 -5.55 -7.06
C HIS A 59 -1.74 -6.44 -6.02
N VAL A 60 -1.63 -5.96 -4.79
CA VAL A 60 -1.25 -6.77 -3.62
C VAL A 60 -2.42 -6.81 -2.65
N THR A 61 -3.02 -7.99 -2.49
CA THR A 61 -4.21 -8.17 -1.62
C THR A 61 -3.90 -8.23 -0.12
N GLY A 62 -2.61 -8.22 0.23
CA GLY A 62 -2.12 -8.22 1.60
C GLY A 62 -1.25 -7.00 1.88
N ASN A 63 -0.39 -7.13 2.89
CA ASN A 63 0.51 -6.07 3.30
C ASN A 63 1.78 -6.04 2.44
N VAL A 64 2.34 -4.85 2.26
CA VAL A 64 3.66 -4.65 1.65
C VAL A 64 4.64 -4.28 2.75
N ARG A 65 5.74 -5.02 2.86
CA ARG A 65 6.84 -4.72 3.77
C ARG A 65 8.14 -4.65 3.00
N GLN A 66 8.83 -3.52 3.09
CA GLN A 66 10.19 -3.39 2.57
C GLN A 66 11.15 -2.97 3.67
N SER A 67 12.36 -3.55 3.64
CA SER A 67 13.44 -3.18 4.56
C SER A 67 14.80 -3.19 3.87
N GLY A 68 15.78 -2.54 4.48
CA GLY A 68 17.14 -2.39 3.94
C GLY A 68 17.27 -1.22 2.97
N SER A 69 18.17 -1.31 1.99
CA SER A 69 18.31 -0.28 0.97
C SER A 69 17.16 -0.34 -0.04
N GLY A 70 16.55 0.78 -0.40
CA GLY A 70 15.42 0.83 -1.34
C GLY A 70 14.27 1.63 -0.75
N GLY A 71 13.15 1.67 -1.46
CA GLY A 71 11.90 2.28 -1.00
C GLY A 71 10.69 1.55 -1.55
N VAL A 72 9.50 2.06 -1.24
CA VAL A 72 8.23 1.56 -1.81
C VAL A 72 7.61 2.62 -2.71
N VAL A 73 7.21 2.22 -3.91
CA VAL A 73 6.46 3.04 -4.85
C VAL A 73 5.17 2.33 -5.24
N VAL A 74 4.02 2.86 -4.79
CA VAL A 74 2.70 2.46 -5.28
C VAL A 74 2.39 3.35 -6.49
N GLY A 75 2.56 2.83 -7.70
CA GLY A 75 2.36 3.59 -8.93
C GLY A 75 0.88 3.85 -9.22
N THR A 76 0.58 4.60 -10.28
CA THR A 76 -0.79 5.06 -10.64
C THR A 76 -1.84 3.96 -10.81
N ARG A 77 -1.45 2.70 -11.02
CA ARG A 77 -2.38 1.54 -11.08
C ARG A 77 -2.06 0.50 -10.00
N GLY A 78 -1.19 0.87 -9.08
CA GLY A 78 -0.83 0.05 -7.94
C GLY A 78 -1.95 0.12 -6.91
N GLU A 79 -2.35 -1.04 -6.42
CA GLU A 79 -3.38 -1.20 -5.41
C GLU A 79 -2.83 -2.12 -4.32
N VAL A 80 -3.02 -1.71 -3.06
CA VAL A 80 -2.62 -2.47 -1.87
C VAL A 80 -3.78 -2.48 -0.88
N ASP A 81 -4.47 -3.63 -0.76
CA ASP A 81 -5.61 -3.80 0.18
C ASP A 81 -5.14 -3.75 1.65
N GLY A 82 -3.86 -4.06 1.86
CA GLY A 82 -3.23 -4.05 3.18
C GLY A 82 -2.50 -2.75 3.49
N SER A 83 -1.62 -2.82 4.48
CA SER A 83 -0.75 -1.69 4.85
C SER A 83 0.60 -1.76 4.13
N VAL A 84 1.20 -0.59 3.90
CA VAL A 84 2.56 -0.41 3.42
C VAL A 84 3.46 -0.03 4.59
N VAL A 85 4.51 -0.81 4.83
CA VAL A 85 5.55 -0.52 5.81
C VAL A 85 6.91 -0.52 5.14
N GLU A 86 7.64 0.59 5.28
CA GLU A 86 9.05 0.69 4.93
C GLU A 86 9.85 0.90 6.23
N SER A 87 10.92 0.14 6.40
CA SER A 87 11.82 0.19 7.56
C SER A 87 13.27 0.10 7.11
N GLY A 88 13.67 1.02 6.24
CA GLY A 88 14.94 1.06 5.55
C GLY A 88 15.33 2.47 5.15
N SER A 89 16.38 2.61 4.36
CA SER A 89 16.97 3.94 4.13
C SER A 89 16.26 4.78 3.07
N GLY A 90 15.11 4.34 2.55
CA GLY A 90 14.40 5.04 1.48
C GLY A 90 12.92 5.19 1.80
N GLY A 91 12.23 5.99 0.99
CA GLY A 91 10.91 6.47 1.34
C GLY A 91 9.75 5.64 0.78
N VAL A 92 8.55 6.04 1.16
CA VAL A 92 7.30 5.58 0.55
C VAL A 92 6.75 6.67 -0.36
N ARG A 93 6.40 6.31 -1.60
CA ARG A 93 5.67 7.19 -2.52
C ARG A 93 4.40 6.50 -2.98
N VAL A 94 3.27 7.15 -2.74
CA VAL A 94 1.93 6.65 -3.10
C VAL A 94 1.36 7.53 -4.20
N ILE A 95 1.12 6.94 -5.36
CA ILE A 95 0.49 7.55 -6.54
C ILE A 95 -0.82 6.83 -6.88
N GLY A 96 -0.95 5.56 -6.49
CA GLY A 96 -2.18 4.76 -6.56
C GLY A 96 -2.85 4.65 -5.20
N GLU A 97 -3.38 3.48 -4.89
CA GLU A 97 -4.31 3.27 -3.78
C GLU A 97 -3.71 2.34 -2.70
N VAL A 98 -3.94 2.70 -1.43
CA VAL A 98 -3.61 1.89 -0.26
C VAL A 98 -4.78 1.92 0.74
N ASP A 99 -5.52 0.82 0.85
CA ASP A 99 -6.69 0.71 1.74
C ASP A 99 -6.27 0.65 3.23
N GLY A 100 -5.02 0.27 3.49
CA GLY A 100 -4.47 0.19 4.82
C GLY A 100 -3.71 1.45 5.26
N HIS A 101 -2.77 1.24 6.19
CA HIS A 101 -1.91 2.30 6.70
C HIS A 101 -0.63 2.42 5.86
N VAL A 102 -0.06 3.62 5.80
CA VAL A 102 1.28 3.86 5.28
C VAL A 102 2.19 4.27 6.43
N SER A 103 3.32 3.57 6.56
CA SER A 103 4.22 3.70 7.70
C SER A 103 5.68 3.64 7.24
N GLU A 104 6.42 4.72 7.46
CA GLU A 104 7.88 4.77 7.29
C GLU A 104 8.50 4.91 8.70
N HIS A 105 9.65 4.26 8.91
CA HIS A 105 10.28 4.11 10.22
C HIS A 105 11.74 4.60 10.31
N ASP A 106 12.35 5.03 9.21
CA ASP A 106 13.78 5.26 9.09
C ASP A 106 14.02 6.52 8.22
N SER A 107 15.22 6.73 7.67
CA SER A 107 15.60 8.02 7.09
C SER A 107 14.83 8.46 5.81
N GLY A 108 13.90 7.65 5.31
CA GLY A 108 13.09 7.91 4.12
C GLY A 108 11.90 8.84 4.39
N GLY A 109 11.41 9.55 3.37
CA GLY A 109 10.21 10.38 3.52
C GLY A 109 8.96 9.69 2.99
N VAL A 110 7.79 10.17 3.39
CA VAL A 110 6.50 9.70 2.86
C VAL A 110 5.87 10.75 1.97
N TYR A 111 5.49 10.36 0.77
CA TYR A 111 4.90 11.23 -0.24
C TYR A 111 3.60 10.64 -0.74
N ILE A 112 2.47 11.22 -0.35
CA ILE A 112 1.17 10.93 -0.94
C ILE A 112 0.99 11.92 -2.09
N GLU A 113 1.18 11.45 -3.32
CA GLU A 113 1.09 12.27 -4.53
C GLU A 113 -0.36 12.66 -4.83
N ARG A 114 -0.57 13.58 -5.78
CA ARG A 114 -1.91 14.14 -6.06
C ARG A 114 -3.00 13.10 -6.33
N SER A 115 -2.66 11.98 -6.96
CA SER A 115 -3.59 10.87 -7.23
C SER A 115 -3.47 9.73 -6.23
N GLY A 116 -2.60 9.89 -5.23
CA GLY A 116 -2.42 8.91 -4.18
C GLY A 116 -3.56 8.99 -3.18
N GLU A 117 -4.10 7.84 -2.82
CA GLU A 117 -5.21 7.70 -1.89
C GLU A 117 -4.80 6.72 -0.79
N VAL A 118 -5.08 7.07 0.47
CA VAL A 118 -4.81 6.22 1.64
C VAL A 118 -6.01 6.25 2.58
N ASP A 119 -6.75 5.14 2.67
CA ASP A 119 -7.94 5.03 3.53
C ASP A 119 -7.55 4.98 5.03
N GLY A 120 -6.30 4.59 5.30
CA GLY A 120 -5.76 4.49 6.64
C GLY A 120 -5.03 5.75 7.13
N ASN A 121 -4.19 5.52 8.13
CA ASN A 121 -3.31 6.54 8.69
C ASN A 121 -2.00 6.56 7.91
N VAL A 122 -1.40 7.75 7.80
CA VAL A 122 -0.06 7.93 7.25
C VAL A 122 0.87 8.38 8.36
N THR A 123 1.97 7.66 8.57
CA THR A 123 2.95 7.97 9.62
C THR A 123 4.38 7.94 9.07
N GLU A 124 5.12 9.01 9.30
CA GLU A 124 6.58 9.08 9.21
C GLU A 124 7.10 9.23 10.67
N ARG A 125 8.15 8.48 11.05
CA ARG A 125 8.73 8.50 12.40
C ARG A 125 10.17 9.02 12.56
N ASP A 126 10.90 9.32 11.50
CA ASP A 126 12.30 9.74 11.54
C ASP A 126 12.50 11.15 10.93
N GLY A 127 13.73 11.49 10.52
CA GLY A 127 14.11 12.85 10.22
C GLY A 127 13.60 13.42 8.90
N ASN A 128 12.82 12.70 8.10
CA ASN A 128 12.40 13.13 6.78
C ASN A 128 10.94 13.56 6.74
N SER A 129 10.54 14.18 5.63
CA SER A 129 9.25 14.88 5.59
C SER A 129 8.10 13.97 5.15
N LEU A 130 6.92 14.20 5.73
CA LEU A 130 5.64 13.69 5.26
C LEU A 130 4.93 14.76 4.41
N HIS A 131 4.79 14.49 3.12
CA HIS A 131 4.15 15.38 2.15
C HIS A 131 2.83 14.79 1.64
N ILE A 132 1.75 15.55 1.77
CA ILE A 132 0.41 15.13 1.36
C ILE A 132 -0.11 16.06 0.27
N HIS A 133 -0.19 15.54 -0.94
CA HIS A 133 -0.81 16.17 -2.11
C HIS A 133 -2.11 15.49 -2.54
N GLY A 134 -2.33 14.23 -2.17
CA GLY A 134 -3.56 13.47 -2.40
C GLY A 134 -4.43 13.37 -1.14
N SER A 135 -5.20 12.30 -1.01
CA SER A 135 -6.15 12.09 0.09
C SER A 135 -5.62 11.12 1.15
N VAL A 136 -5.98 11.40 2.40
CA VAL A 136 -5.75 10.54 3.56
C VAL A 136 -7.01 10.54 4.42
N ASP A 137 -7.77 9.45 4.42
CA ASP A 137 -9.02 9.33 5.21
C ASP A 137 -8.73 9.19 6.72
N GLY A 138 -7.47 8.90 7.06
CA GLY A 138 -7.00 8.78 8.43
C GLY A 138 -6.25 9.99 8.95
N THR A 139 -5.47 9.73 9.99
CA THR A 139 -4.59 10.71 10.61
C THR A 139 -3.27 10.76 9.86
N ALA A 140 -2.81 11.97 9.55
CA ALA A 140 -1.47 12.23 9.08
C ALA A 140 -0.57 12.59 10.26
N ARG A 141 0.53 11.86 10.43
CA ARG A 141 1.45 12.07 11.55
C ARG A 141 2.91 12.06 11.10
N GLU A 142 3.64 13.08 11.51
CA GLU A 142 5.10 13.08 11.51
C GLU A 142 5.53 13.11 12.99
N SER A 143 6.49 12.26 13.36
CA SER A 143 7.03 12.23 14.72
C SER A 143 8.55 12.14 14.76
N GLY A 144 9.23 12.90 13.91
CA GLY A 144 10.68 13.01 13.87
C GLY A 144 11.11 14.45 13.61
N THR A 145 12.16 14.66 12.82
CA THR A 145 12.69 16.02 12.62
C THR A 145 12.31 16.64 11.28
N GLY A 146 11.58 15.90 10.44
CA GLY A 146 11.13 16.37 9.14
C GLY A 146 9.86 17.21 9.24
N ASN A 147 9.40 17.76 8.13
CA ASN A 147 8.17 18.56 8.15
C ASN A 147 6.96 17.70 7.80
N LEU A 148 5.83 18.02 8.42
CA LEU A 148 4.52 17.57 7.96
C LEU A 148 3.91 18.65 7.08
N ALA A 149 3.76 18.41 5.78
CA ALA A 149 3.22 19.38 4.84
C ALA A 149 1.96 18.86 4.14
N VAL A 150 0.83 19.55 4.34
CA VAL A 150 -0.40 19.32 3.57
C VAL A 150 -0.52 20.42 2.51
N PHE A 151 -0.47 19.99 1.24
CA PHE A 151 -0.41 20.88 0.09
C PHE A 151 -1.82 21.31 -0.36
N ARG A 152 -1.87 22.24 -1.32
CA ARG A 152 -3.12 22.83 -1.84
C ARG A 152 -4.20 21.82 -2.23
N THR A 153 -3.81 20.64 -2.69
CA THR A 153 -4.74 19.57 -3.11
C THR A 153 -4.79 18.43 -2.10
N GLY A 154 -4.08 18.55 -0.99
CA GLY A 154 -4.04 17.54 0.04
C GLY A 154 -5.28 17.60 0.90
N GLU A 155 -5.84 16.43 1.17
CA GLU A 155 -7.06 16.25 1.97
C GLU A 155 -6.73 15.28 3.12
N VAL A 156 -7.12 15.64 4.35
CA VAL A 156 -6.96 14.78 5.53
C VAL A 156 -8.23 14.79 6.37
N ASP A 157 -8.92 13.66 6.45
CA ASP A 157 -10.24 13.56 7.08
C ASP A 157 -10.17 13.51 8.61
N ARG A 158 -9.00 13.17 9.17
CA ARG A 158 -8.78 13.20 10.63
C ARG A 158 -7.70 14.22 10.97
N ASP A 159 -6.98 13.93 12.04
CA ASP A 159 -6.01 14.86 12.59
C ASP A 159 -4.74 14.95 11.74
N VAL A 160 -4.12 16.13 11.74
CA VAL A 160 -2.79 16.39 11.20
C VAL A 160 -1.89 16.74 12.38
N ILE A 161 -0.92 15.87 12.67
CA ILE A 161 -0.14 15.91 13.90
C ILE A 161 1.36 15.89 13.58
N GLU A 162 2.05 16.97 13.91
CA GLU A 162 3.52 17.00 14.02
C GLU A 162 3.86 17.01 15.53
N ARG A 163 4.92 16.30 15.95
CA ARG A 163 5.23 16.16 17.39
C ARG A 163 6.62 16.56 17.85
N ASP A 164 7.61 16.65 16.97
CA ASP A 164 9.01 16.59 17.38
C ASP A 164 9.80 17.81 16.85
N GLY A 165 10.72 17.65 15.90
CA GLY A 165 11.60 18.72 15.42
C GLY A 165 11.04 19.54 14.26
N GLY A 166 9.98 19.03 13.64
CA GLY A 166 9.42 19.49 12.37
C GLY A 166 8.51 20.70 12.48
N SER A 167 8.27 21.38 11.35
CA SER A 167 7.12 22.28 11.25
C SER A 167 5.93 21.59 10.59
N LEU A 168 4.73 21.92 11.07
CA LEU A 168 3.48 21.58 10.41
C LEU A 168 3.13 22.70 9.42
N ILE A 169 3.20 22.42 8.13
CA ILE A 169 3.01 23.39 7.05
C ILE A 169 1.68 23.13 6.33
N LEU A 170 0.76 24.09 6.39
CA LEU A 170 -0.52 24.04 5.69
C LEU A 170 -0.53 25.04 4.54
N TYR A 171 -0.63 24.54 3.32
CA TYR A 171 -0.79 25.38 2.15
C TYR A 171 -2.24 25.76 1.93
N ARG A 172 -2.48 26.96 1.41
CA ARG A 172 -3.81 27.43 1.00
C ARG A 172 -4.43 26.44 0.03
N GLY A 173 -5.63 25.98 0.40
CA GLY A 173 -6.40 24.99 -0.33
C GLY A 173 -6.34 23.60 0.29
N ALA A 174 -5.40 23.32 1.20
CA ALA A 174 -5.41 22.08 1.97
C ALA A 174 -6.72 21.97 2.76
N GLU A 175 -7.32 20.78 2.73
CA GLU A 175 -8.57 20.48 3.45
C GLU A 175 -8.23 19.53 4.61
N ILE A 176 -8.60 19.93 5.82
CA ILE A 176 -8.38 19.15 7.03
C ILE A 176 -9.68 19.21 7.83
N GLU A 177 -10.33 18.07 8.00
CA GLU A 177 -11.57 17.98 8.78
C GLU A 177 -11.28 17.89 10.29
N GLY A 178 -10.20 17.19 10.65
CA GLY A 178 -9.81 16.96 12.04
C GLY A 178 -8.99 18.09 12.67
N ALA A 179 -8.35 17.77 13.80
CA ALA A 179 -7.53 18.71 14.53
C ALA A 179 -6.14 18.87 13.89
N VAL A 180 -5.65 20.11 13.87
CA VAL A 180 -4.26 20.42 13.49
C VAL A 180 -3.47 20.66 14.78
N SER A 181 -2.44 19.86 15.01
CA SER A 181 -1.60 19.94 16.21
C SER A 181 -0.12 19.89 15.85
N GLU A 182 0.64 20.85 16.36
CA GLU A 182 2.11 20.80 16.41
C GLU A 182 2.47 20.77 17.90
N GLY A 183 3.11 19.67 18.31
CA GLY A 183 3.39 19.37 19.71
C GLY A 183 4.87 19.42 20.08
N GLY A 184 5.72 19.76 19.11
CA GLY A 184 7.15 19.71 19.20
C GLY A 184 7.81 21.06 19.42
N SER A 185 9.02 21.17 18.89
CA SER A 185 9.83 22.40 18.91
C SER A 185 9.59 23.30 17.70
N GLY A 186 8.72 22.88 16.79
CA GLY A 186 8.44 23.55 15.54
C GLY A 186 7.36 24.61 15.66
N SER A 187 6.58 24.74 14.58
CA SER A 187 5.47 25.67 14.50
C SER A 187 4.46 25.24 13.44
N ILE A 188 3.20 25.65 13.63
CA ILE A 188 2.18 25.62 12.58
C ILE A 188 2.39 26.81 11.64
N VAL A 189 2.72 26.55 10.39
CA VAL A 189 2.96 27.55 9.34
C VAL A 189 1.86 27.46 8.29
N ARG A 190 1.14 28.57 8.05
CA ARG A 190 0.13 28.67 6.98
C ARG A 190 0.68 29.48 5.79
N ARG A 191 0.63 28.93 4.58
CA ARG A 191 1.19 29.53 3.35
C ARG A 191 0.13 29.78 2.27
#